data_AF-A0A2P2L9V7-F1
#
_entry.id   AF-A0A2P2L9V7-F1
#
_cell.length_a   1.000
_cell.length_b   1.000
_cell.length_c   1.000
_cell.angle_alpha   90.00
_cell.angle_beta   90.00
_cell.angle_gamma   90.00
#
_symmetry.space_group_name_H-M   'P 1'
#
loop_
_entity.id
_entity.type
_entity.pdbx_description
1 polymer ?
#
loop_
_entity_poly.entity_id
_entity_poly.type
_entity_poly.pdbx_seq_one_letter_code
_entity_poly.pdbx_strand_id
1 'polypeptide(L)'
;MDKASAPPLSTGSLYMEEVHVKLGEELCFSTGGQHMPFGASPQDVWTELGRPCGIHQKQVDQMVIHSASDPRPRTTLCGDYFYNYFTRGLDILFDGQTHKIKKFVLHTNYPGHADFNSYIKCNFVIQVNNSKQTITPSTKWDQVKEILGDSGRAAIQTQGSTSNPFGSTFVYGYQNIAFEVMKNGYIATVTLFQS
;
A
#
# COMPACT_ATOMS: atom_id res chain seq x y z
N MET A 1 -8.67 -5.48 35.23
CA MET A 1 -9.06 -6.37 34.11
C MET A 1 -7.76 -6.81 33.46
N ASP A 2 -7.34 -8.06 33.70
CA ASP A 2 -6.19 -8.62 33.01
C ASP A 2 -6.47 -8.65 31.50
N LYS A 3 -5.68 -7.90 30.74
CA LYS A 3 -5.80 -7.85 29.29
C LYS A 3 -5.38 -9.21 28.76
N ALA A 4 -6.31 -9.97 28.20
CA ALA A 4 -6.02 -11.26 27.58
C ALA A 4 -4.86 -11.08 26.58
N SER A 5 -3.75 -11.79 26.81
CA SER A 5 -2.63 -11.82 25.89
C SER A 5 -2.92 -12.80 24.77
N ALA A 6 -2.66 -12.41 23.52
CA ALA A 6 -2.72 -13.33 22.40
C ALA A 6 -1.72 -14.49 22.60
N PRO A 7 -2.00 -15.69 22.08
CA PRO A 7 -1.03 -16.79 22.08
C PRO A 7 0.29 -16.35 21.42
N PRO A 8 1.45 -16.77 21.95
CA PRO A 8 2.72 -16.47 21.32
C PRO A 8 2.80 -17.14 19.94
N LEU A 9 3.28 -16.41 18.95
CA LEU A 9 3.55 -16.96 17.62
C LEU A 9 4.79 -17.86 17.66
N SER A 10 4.89 -18.80 16.72
CA SER A 10 6.11 -19.61 16.57
C SER A 10 7.31 -18.71 16.27
N THR A 11 8.48 -19.09 16.78
CA THR A 11 9.74 -18.39 16.48
C THR A 11 9.95 -18.28 14.97
N GLY A 12 10.18 -17.07 14.46
CA GLY A 12 10.32 -16.79 13.03
C GLY A 12 9.01 -16.67 12.24
N SER A 13 7.85 -16.68 12.91
CA SER A 13 6.58 -16.39 12.26
C SER A 13 6.54 -14.97 11.71
N LEU A 14 6.27 -14.86 10.40
CA LEU A 14 6.07 -13.58 9.71
C LEU A 14 4.60 -13.11 9.77
N TYR A 15 3.73 -13.89 10.41
CA TYR A 15 2.31 -13.56 10.54
C TYR A 15 2.14 -12.27 11.35
N MET A 16 1.45 -11.27 10.76
CA MET A 16 1.22 -9.95 11.35
C MET A 16 2.51 -9.22 11.78
N GLU A 17 3.63 -9.53 11.11
CA GLU A 17 4.89 -8.79 11.26
C GLU A 17 4.62 -7.27 11.14
N GLU A 18 5.14 -6.50 12.09
CA GLU A 18 5.01 -5.05 12.06
C GLU A 18 5.91 -4.47 10.96
N VAL A 19 5.32 -3.60 10.12
CA VAL A 19 6.00 -2.93 9.01
C VAL A 19 6.08 -1.44 9.31
N HIS A 20 7.27 -0.94 9.66
CA HIS A 20 7.46 0.48 9.89
C HIS A 20 7.61 1.21 8.56
N VAL A 21 6.85 2.29 8.39
CA VAL A 21 6.85 3.10 7.18
C VAL A 21 7.59 4.40 7.44
N LYS A 22 8.68 4.64 6.70
CA LYS A 22 9.33 5.95 6.60
C LYS A 22 8.89 6.60 5.29
N LEU A 23 8.05 7.63 5.38
CA LEU A 23 7.43 8.27 4.22
C LEU A 23 8.48 8.78 3.24
N GLY A 24 8.34 8.41 1.97
CA GLY A 24 9.26 8.82 0.89
C GLY A 24 10.63 8.13 0.90
N GLU A 25 10.89 7.23 1.85
CA GLU A 25 12.20 6.58 2.02
C GLU A 25 12.12 5.06 1.84
N GLU A 26 11.54 4.34 2.82
CA GLU A 26 11.61 2.88 2.90
C GLU A 26 10.51 2.24 3.77
N LEU A 27 10.37 0.93 3.61
CA LEU A 27 9.70 0.04 4.57
C LEU A 27 10.73 -0.72 5.41
N CYS A 28 10.49 -0.87 6.72
CA CYS A 28 11.32 -1.69 7.61
C CYS A 28 10.48 -2.81 8.23
N PHE A 29 10.92 -4.06 8.08
CA PHE A 29 10.23 -5.25 8.58
C PHE A 29 10.81 -5.67 9.94
N SER A 30 9.96 -5.70 10.98
CA SER A 30 10.40 -5.82 12.37
C SER A 30 10.98 -7.20 12.76
N THR A 31 10.54 -8.29 12.14
CA THR A 31 10.91 -9.66 12.55
C THR A 31 12.27 -10.05 11.99
N GLY A 32 12.56 -9.69 10.74
CA GLY A 32 13.84 -9.99 10.09
C GLY A 32 14.78 -8.81 9.95
N GLY A 33 14.37 -7.61 10.33
CA GLY A 33 15.20 -6.39 10.23
C GLY A 33 15.46 -5.97 8.78
N GLN A 34 14.68 -6.45 7.82
CA GLN A 34 14.84 -6.12 6.41
C GLN A 34 14.44 -4.68 6.13
N HIS A 35 15.17 -4.02 5.24
CA HIS A 35 14.90 -2.68 4.75
C HIS A 35 14.56 -2.74 3.26
N MET A 36 13.49 -2.05 2.87
CA MET A 36 13.01 -2.03 1.50
C MET A 36 12.84 -0.58 1.04
N PRO A 37 13.91 0.07 0.53
CA PRO A 37 13.86 1.45 0.08
C PRO A 37 13.17 1.59 -1.29
N PHE A 38 12.62 2.78 -1.55
CA PHE A 38 12.32 3.18 -2.92
C PHE A 38 13.60 3.09 -3.77
N GLY A 39 13.45 2.75 -5.06
CA GLY A 39 14.62 2.57 -5.94
C GLY A 39 15.29 1.19 -5.87
N ALA A 40 14.90 0.30 -4.97
CA ALA A 40 15.42 -1.07 -4.93
C ALA A 40 15.05 -1.87 -6.20
N SER A 41 15.89 -2.84 -6.58
CA SER A 41 15.66 -3.73 -7.71
C SER A 41 14.84 -4.96 -7.32
N PRO A 42 14.31 -5.75 -8.28
CA PRO A 42 13.64 -7.00 -7.98
C PRO A 42 14.55 -8.02 -7.30
N GLN A 43 15.85 -7.99 -7.61
CA GLN A 43 16.85 -8.87 -6.99
C GLN A 43 17.03 -8.52 -5.50
N ASP A 44 17.06 -7.23 -5.17
CA ASP A 44 17.11 -6.78 -3.77
C ASP A 44 15.84 -7.24 -3.03
N VAL A 45 14.67 -7.07 -3.66
CA VAL A 45 13.38 -7.48 -3.11
C VAL A 45 13.32 -8.99 -2.85
N TRP A 46 13.83 -9.82 -3.76
CA TRP A 46 13.88 -11.27 -3.56
C TRP A 46 14.86 -11.69 -2.48
N THR A 47 15.95 -10.96 -2.33
CA THR A 47 16.94 -11.22 -1.28
C THR A 47 16.33 -11.00 0.11
N GLU A 48 15.55 -9.94 0.27
CA GLU A 48 14.95 -9.55 1.55
C GLU A 48 13.64 -10.29 1.85
N LEU A 49 12.74 -10.38 0.87
CA LEU A 49 11.35 -10.86 1.07
C LEU A 49 11.08 -12.24 0.47
N GLY A 50 12.00 -12.77 -0.33
CA GLY A 50 11.79 -13.98 -1.11
C GLY A 50 10.94 -13.76 -2.36
N ARG A 51 10.46 -14.86 -2.95
CA ARG A 51 9.66 -14.82 -4.18
C ARG A 51 8.25 -14.27 -3.87
N PRO A 52 7.70 -13.36 -4.71
CA PRO A 52 6.32 -12.91 -4.56
C PRO A 52 5.32 -14.03 -4.82
N CYS A 53 4.13 -13.90 -4.23
CA CYS A 53 3.02 -14.82 -4.46
C CYS A 53 2.44 -14.68 -5.88
N GLY A 54 2.45 -13.46 -6.43
CA GLY A 54 1.96 -13.16 -7.78
C GLY A 54 2.77 -12.06 -8.46
N ILE A 55 2.75 -12.06 -9.79
CA ILE A 55 3.36 -11.01 -10.62
C ILE A 55 2.33 -10.59 -11.67
N HIS A 56 2.01 -9.30 -11.74
CA HIS A 56 1.01 -8.78 -12.68
C HIS A 56 1.53 -7.55 -13.40
N GLN A 57 1.34 -7.48 -14.72
CA GLN A 57 1.60 -6.24 -15.46
C GLN A 57 0.54 -5.20 -15.11
N LYS A 58 0.99 -3.97 -14.87
CA LYS A 58 0.08 -2.85 -14.67
C LYS A 58 -0.64 -2.59 -15.99
N GLN A 59 -1.95 -2.76 -15.98
CA GLN A 59 -2.76 -2.43 -17.16
C GLN A 59 -2.67 -0.92 -17.43
N VAL A 60 -2.67 -0.57 -18.71
CA VAL A 60 -2.62 0.82 -19.16
C VAL A 60 -3.88 1.52 -18.64
N ASP A 61 -3.66 2.61 -17.91
CA ASP A 61 -4.76 3.46 -17.45
C ASP A 61 -5.42 4.09 -18.68
N GLN A 62 -6.72 3.86 -18.87
CA GLN A 62 -7.46 4.45 -20.00
C GLN A 62 -7.55 5.98 -19.90
N MET A 63 -7.14 6.59 -18.79
CA MET A 63 -7.05 8.05 -18.64
C MET A 63 -5.79 8.70 -19.25
N VAL A 64 -4.85 7.93 -19.81
CA VAL A 64 -3.60 8.44 -20.42
C VAL A 64 -3.82 9.26 -21.71
N ILE A 65 -5.04 9.28 -22.25
CA ILE A 65 -5.39 10.09 -23.44
C ILE A 65 -5.29 11.61 -23.23
N HIS A 66 -5.09 12.11 -22.01
CA HIS A 66 -5.00 13.56 -21.72
C HIS A 66 -3.64 14.05 -21.21
N SER A 67 -2.63 13.19 -21.08
CA SER A 67 -1.27 13.62 -20.70
C SER A 67 -0.51 14.16 -21.91
N ALA A 68 -0.80 15.41 -22.29
CA ALA A 68 -0.16 16.10 -23.42
C ALA A 68 1.34 16.38 -23.22
N SER A 69 1.88 16.11 -22.03
CA SER A 69 3.26 16.42 -21.63
C SER A 69 4.16 15.20 -21.44
N ASP A 70 3.68 13.98 -21.72
CA ASP A 70 4.51 12.79 -21.62
C ASP A 70 5.31 12.60 -22.92
N PRO A 71 6.65 12.75 -22.93
CA PRO A 71 7.47 12.61 -24.13
C PRO A 71 7.55 11.16 -24.65
N ARG A 72 6.97 10.19 -23.93
CA ARG A 72 6.97 8.79 -24.34
C ARG A 72 6.05 8.58 -25.56
N PRO A 73 6.50 7.85 -26.60
CA PRO A 73 5.67 7.58 -27.78
C PRO A 73 4.39 6.83 -27.40
N ARG A 74 3.27 7.15 -28.08
CA ARG A 74 1.89 6.60 -27.89
C ARG A 74 1.78 5.07 -27.86
N THR A 75 2.87 4.34 -28.11
CA THR A 75 2.97 2.88 -28.12
C THR A 75 3.71 2.30 -26.91
N THR A 76 4.22 3.13 -25.99
CA THR A 76 4.85 2.63 -24.75
C THR A 76 3.77 2.10 -23.81
N LEU A 77 3.55 0.79 -23.90
CA LEU A 77 2.92 -0.01 -22.86
C LEU A 77 3.41 0.47 -21.49
N CYS A 78 2.51 0.62 -20.53
CA CYS A 78 2.89 0.76 -19.13
C CYS A 78 3.59 -0.54 -18.73
N GLY A 79 4.91 -0.58 -18.93
CA GLY A 79 5.74 -1.76 -18.64
C GLY A 79 5.91 -2.01 -17.14
N ASP A 80 5.31 -1.16 -16.31
CA ASP A 80 5.29 -1.32 -14.87
C ASP A 80 4.63 -2.65 -14.50
N TYR A 81 5.09 -3.25 -13.42
CA TYR A 81 4.57 -4.52 -12.95
C TYR A 81 4.57 -4.56 -11.43
N PHE A 82 3.62 -5.31 -10.89
CA PHE A 82 3.47 -5.54 -9.47
C PHE A 82 4.09 -6.87 -9.08
N TYR A 83 4.77 -6.88 -7.94
CA TYR A 83 4.96 -8.07 -7.12
C TYR A 83 3.92 -8.04 -6.00
N ASN A 84 3.12 -9.10 -5.90
CA ASN A 84 2.10 -9.24 -4.87
C ASN A 84 2.57 -10.22 -3.81
N TYR A 85 2.64 -9.76 -2.56
CA TYR A 85 2.90 -10.57 -1.37
C TYR A 85 1.61 -10.70 -0.56
N PHE A 86 0.69 -11.52 -1.04
CA PHE A 86 -0.62 -11.74 -0.41
C PHE A 86 -0.52 -12.10 1.07
N THR A 87 0.49 -12.89 1.45
CA THR A 87 0.74 -13.31 2.85
C THR A 87 1.29 -12.19 3.74
N ARG A 88 1.74 -11.08 3.16
CA ARG A 88 2.25 -9.90 3.88
C ARG A 88 1.34 -8.67 3.76
N GLY A 89 0.29 -8.76 2.95
CA GLY A 89 -0.59 -7.63 2.67
C GLY A 89 0.08 -6.50 1.90
N LEU A 90 1.04 -6.83 1.04
CA LEU A 90 1.91 -5.85 0.39
C LEU A 90 1.95 -6.08 -1.12
N ASP A 91 1.77 -5.00 -1.88
CA ASP A 91 2.18 -4.95 -3.29
C ASP A 91 3.34 -3.99 -3.49
N ILE A 92 4.24 -4.36 -4.39
CA ILE A 92 5.39 -3.54 -4.79
C ILE A 92 5.28 -3.27 -6.28
N LEU A 93 5.14 -2.00 -6.65
CA LEU A 93 5.14 -1.56 -8.04
C LEU A 93 6.55 -1.22 -8.49
N PHE A 94 6.99 -1.84 -9.57
CA PHE A 94 8.24 -1.52 -10.25
C PHE A 94 7.97 -0.66 -11.48
N ASP A 95 8.88 0.28 -11.73
CA ASP A 95 8.94 0.99 -13.00
C ASP A 95 9.36 0.05 -14.13
N GLY A 96 8.65 0.11 -15.25
CA GLY A 96 8.87 -0.78 -16.39
C GLY A 96 10.16 -0.58 -17.17
N GLN A 97 10.85 0.57 -16.99
CA GLN A 97 12.09 0.86 -17.71
C GLN A 97 13.31 0.62 -16.83
N THR A 98 13.28 1.15 -15.61
CA THR A 98 14.40 1.10 -14.67
C THR A 98 14.36 -0.15 -13.80
N HIS A 99 13.24 -0.88 -13.78
CA HIS A 99 12.98 -1.99 -12.87
C HIS A 99 13.25 -1.61 -11.42
N LYS A 100 12.91 -0.38 -11.01
CA LYS A 100 13.08 0.07 -9.64
C LYS A 100 11.75 0.27 -8.94
N ILE A 101 11.71 0.03 -7.64
CA ILE A 101 10.50 0.26 -6.83
C ILE A 101 10.11 1.74 -6.93
N LYS A 102 8.85 1.98 -7.30
CA LYS A 102 8.23 3.31 -7.37
C LYS A 102 7.06 3.49 -6.40
N LYS A 103 6.36 2.41 -6.03
CA LYS A 103 5.24 2.45 -5.07
C LYS A 103 5.15 1.20 -4.23
N PHE A 104 4.65 1.36 -3.01
CA PHE A 104 4.17 0.28 -2.16
C PHE A 104 2.67 0.43 -1.95
N VAL A 105 1.92 -0.68 -1.88
CA VAL A 105 0.50 -0.70 -1.51
C VAL A 105 0.34 -1.64 -0.32
N LEU A 106 -0.18 -1.11 0.79
CA LEU A 106 -0.39 -1.84 2.04
C LEU A 106 -1.88 -2.11 2.21
N HIS A 107 -2.24 -3.38 2.33
CA HIS A 107 -3.62 -3.85 2.41
C HIS A 107 -4.05 -4.12 3.84
N THR A 108 -5.23 -3.65 4.24
CA THR A 108 -5.72 -3.80 5.63
C THR A 108 -6.67 -4.98 5.84
N ASN A 109 -7.16 -5.58 4.76
CA ASN A 109 -8.09 -6.72 4.75
C ASN A 109 -9.40 -6.50 5.56
N TYR A 110 -10.05 -5.34 5.40
CA TYR A 110 -11.37 -5.10 6.00
C TYR A 110 -12.51 -5.75 5.18
N PRO A 111 -13.50 -6.39 5.85
CA PRO A 111 -14.73 -6.82 5.21
C PRO A 111 -15.46 -5.64 4.56
N GLY A 112 -16.05 -5.87 3.40
CA GLY A 112 -16.71 -4.82 2.63
C GLY A 112 -15.79 -4.04 1.68
N HIS A 113 -14.55 -4.50 1.50
CA HIS A 113 -13.69 -4.09 0.40
C HIS A 113 -13.69 -5.15 -0.71
N ALA A 114 -13.47 -4.76 -1.96
CA ALA A 114 -13.45 -5.71 -3.09
C ALA A 114 -12.34 -6.76 -2.96
N ASP A 115 -11.21 -6.36 -2.38
CA ASP A 115 -10.04 -7.24 -2.15
C ASP A 115 -10.07 -7.95 -0.79
N PHE A 116 -11.20 -7.97 -0.10
CA PHE A 116 -11.32 -8.70 1.16
C PHE A 116 -11.00 -10.18 0.96
N ASN A 117 -10.18 -10.73 1.86
CA ASN A 117 -9.67 -12.10 1.84
C ASN A 117 -8.67 -12.42 0.69
N SER A 118 -8.34 -11.45 -0.17
CA SER A 118 -7.26 -11.59 -1.15
C SER A 118 -5.87 -11.41 -0.53
N TYR A 119 -5.79 -10.64 0.55
CA TYR A 119 -4.56 -10.31 1.26
C TYR A 119 -4.68 -10.56 2.76
N ILE A 120 -3.59 -10.98 3.42
CA ILE A 120 -3.45 -10.83 4.86
C ILE A 120 -3.33 -9.34 5.19
N LYS A 121 -3.81 -8.92 6.37
CA LYS A 121 -3.66 -7.55 6.85
C LYS A 121 -2.18 -7.22 7.05
N CYS A 122 -1.69 -6.20 6.36
CA CYS A 122 -0.39 -5.60 6.62
C CYS A 122 -0.46 -4.84 7.95
N ASN A 123 0.39 -5.21 8.92
CA ASN A 123 0.43 -4.55 10.24
C ASN A 123 1.39 -3.35 10.21
N PHE A 124 1.03 -2.31 9.45
CA PHE A 124 1.92 -1.16 9.27
C PHE A 124 1.89 -0.17 10.45
N VAL A 125 2.99 0.56 10.62
CA VAL A 125 3.09 1.70 11.53
C VAL A 125 3.72 2.86 10.75
N ILE A 126 2.92 3.87 10.45
CA ILE A 126 3.37 5.08 9.76
C ILE A 126 3.64 6.16 10.80
N GLN A 127 4.88 6.60 10.87
CA GLN A 127 5.29 7.71 11.74
C GLN A 127 5.14 9.03 10.98
N VAL A 128 4.44 9.98 11.60
CA VAL A 128 4.21 11.31 11.02
C VAL A 128 4.98 12.36 11.82
N ASN A 129 5.91 13.07 11.14
CA ASN A 129 6.56 14.31 11.60
C ASN A 129 7.20 14.29 13.00
N ASN A 130 8.09 13.33 13.33
CA ASN A 130 8.77 13.19 14.63
C ASN A 130 7.85 13.26 15.88
N SER A 131 6.55 13.21 15.68
CA SER A 131 5.54 13.24 16.72
C SER A 131 5.31 11.82 17.22
N LYS A 132 4.79 11.67 18.43
CA LYS A 132 4.39 10.34 18.96
C LYS A 132 3.11 9.80 18.29
N GLN A 133 2.54 10.50 17.31
CA GLN A 133 1.32 10.07 16.62
C GLN A 133 1.69 9.13 15.47
N THR A 134 1.03 7.97 15.45
CA THR A 134 1.26 6.92 14.45
C THR A 134 -0.05 6.52 13.81
N ILE A 135 -0.03 6.31 12.49
CA ILE A 135 -1.17 5.76 11.76
C ILE A 135 -0.94 4.25 11.60
N THR A 136 -1.93 3.48 11.98
CA THR A 136 -1.94 2.01 11.92
C THR A 136 -3.13 1.56 11.09
N PRO A 137 -3.21 0.28 10.67
CA PRO A 137 -4.37 -0.25 9.96
C PRO A 137 -5.71 -0.12 10.73
N SER A 138 -5.65 0.06 12.04
CA SER A 138 -6.82 0.20 12.91
C SER A 138 -7.23 1.66 13.13
N THR A 139 -6.41 2.62 12.68
CA THR A 139 -6.71 4.05 12.77
C THR A 139 -7.90 4.38 11.86
N LYS A 140 -8.85 5.15 12.39
CA LYS A 140 -10.03 5.59 11.65
C LYS A 140 -9.74 6.82 10.79
N TRP A 141 -10.47 6.97 9.70
CA TRP A 141 -10.26 8.10 8.78
C TRP A 141 -10.34 9.47 9.45
N ASP A 142 -11.26 9.67 10.39
CA ASP A 142 -11.36 10.94 11.12
C ASP A 142 -10.09 11.25 11.93
N GLN A 143 -9.49 10.23 12.55
CA GLN A 143 -8.22 10.38 13.27
C GLN A 143 -7.06 10.67 12.31
N VAL A 144 -7.06 10.07 11.12
CA VAL A 144 -6.05 10.39 10.09
C VAL A 144 -6.12 11.87 9.70
N LYS A 145 -7.32 12.42 9.50
CA LYS A 145 -7.51 13.85 9.22
C LYS A 145 -7.06 14.74 10.36
N GLU A 146 -7.25 14.32 11.62
CA GLU A 146 -6.73 15.07 12.77
C GLU A 146 -5.19 15.09 12.80
N ILE A 147 -4.54 13.98 12.41
CA ILE A 147 -3.08 13.85 12.40
C ILE A 147 -2.44 14.58 11.21
N LEU A 148 -2.98 14.41 9.99
CA LEU A 148 -2.38 14.91 8.75
C LEU A 148 -2.99 16.22 8.25
N GLY A 149 -4.09 16.67 8.82
CA GLY A 149 -4.88 17.79 8.32
C GLY A 149 -5.75 17.42 7.12
N ASP A 150 -6.34 18.45 6.51
CA ASP A 150 -7.21 18.29 5.36
C ASP A 150 -6.40 17.99 4.09
N SER A 151 -6.72 16.88 3.43
CA SER A 151 -6.16 16.49 2.12
C SER A 151 -6.84 17.18 0.94
N GLY A 152 -7.94 17.90 1.16
CA GLY A 152 -8.79 18.41 0.10
C GLY A 152 -9.70 17.34 -0.49
N ARG A 153 -10.07 17.50 -1.77
CA ARG A 153 -11.07 16.64 -2.43
C ARG A 153 -10.52 15.25 -2.74
N ALA A 154 -11.27 14.22 -2.32
CA ALA A 154 -10.98 12.83 -2.66
C ALA A 154 -11.25 12.52 -4.14
N ALA A 155 -10.46 11.62 -4.71
CA ALA A 155 -10.83 10.91 -5.94
C ALA A 155 -11.78 9.76 -5.61
N ILE A 156 -12.78 9.51 -6.45
CA ILE A 156 -13.68 8.38 -6.28
C ILE A 156 -13.09 7.18 -7.02
N GLN A 157 -12.84 6.10 -6.28
CA GLN A 157 -12.35 4.86 -6.84
C GLN A 157 -13.50 3.86 -6.94
N THR A 158 -13.84 3.48 -8.17
CA THR A 158 -14.77 2.39 -8.46
C THR A 158 -13.93 1.27 -9.07
N GLN A 159 -13.75 0.17 -8.34
CA GLN A 159 -12.92 -0.99 -8.71
C GLN A 159 -13.45 -1.75 -9.95
N GLY A 160 -13.56 -1.06 -11.09
CA GLY A 160 -13.75 -1.57 -12.46
C GLY A 160 -15.00 -2.39 -12.77
N SER A 161 -15.76 -2.82 -11.76
CA SER A 161 -16.90 -3.72 -11.93
C SER A 161 -18.19 -3.02 -11.52
N THR A 162 -19.17 -3.06 -12.41
CA THR A 162 -20.57 -2.69 -12.14
C THR A 162 -21.21 -3.59 -11.07
N SER A 163 -20.53 -4.69 -10.69
CA SER A 163 -21.00 -5.72 -9.76
C SER A 163 -20.36 -5.68 -8.36
N ASN A 164 -19.51 -4.70 -8.03
CA ASN A 164 -18.98 -4.59 -6.66
C ASN A 164 -20.13 -4.28 -5.66
N PRO A 165 -20.52 -5.22 -4.78
CA PRO A 165 -21.67 -5.04 -3.90
C PRO A 165 -21.42 -4.01 -2.80
N PHE A 166 -20.17 -3.62 -2.56
CA PHE A 166 -19.78 -2.69 -1.49
C PHE A 166 -19.73 -1.23 -1.94
N GLY A 167 -19.79 -1.00 -3.26
CA GLY A 167 -19.72 0.33 -3.87
C GLY A 167 -18.31 0.92 -3.90
N SER A 168 -18.22 2.21 -4.21
CA SER A 168 -16.96 2.93 -4.36
C SER A 168 -16.27 3.24 -3.03
N THR A 169 -14.95 3.42 -3.12
CA THR A 169 -14.06 3.95 -2.08
C THR A 169 -13.60 5.36 -2.47
N PHE A 170 -12.97 6.05 -1.52
CA PHE A 170 -12.44 7.41 -1.70
C PHE A 170 -10.93 7.41 -1.49
N VAL A 171 -10.20 8.00 -2.42
CA VAL A 171 -8.74 8.10 -2.34
C VAL A 171 -8.34 9.52 -2.00
N TYR A 172 -7.63 9.67 -0.89
CA TYR A 172 -7.14 10.95 -0.37
C TYR A 172 -5.62 10.99 -0.45
N GLY A 173 -5.08 12.00 -1.12
CA GLY A 173 -3.64 12.16 -1.32
C GLY A 173 -3.02 13.16 -0.34
N TYR A 174 -1.85 12.80 0.18
CA TYR A 174 -0.94 13.66 0.93
C TYR A 174 0.47 13.57 0.31
N GLN A 175 1.41 14.31 0.87
CA GLN A 175 2.81 14.20 0.48
C GLN A 175 3.34 12.79 0.77
N ASN A 176 3.81 12.10 -0.29
CA ASN A 176 4.38 10.75 -0.26
C ASN A 176 3.45 9.58 0.15
N ILE A 177 2.16 9.85 0.39
CA ILE A 177 1.19 8.83 0.84
C ILE A 177 -0.22 9.14 0.34
N ALA A 178 -0.97 8.11 0.00
CA ALA A 178 -2.40 8.20 -0.27
C ALA A 178 -3.16 7.11 0.49
N PHE A 179 -4.38 7.43 0.93
CA PHE A 179 -5.26 6.53 1.66
C PHE A 179 -6.50 6.24 0.82
N GLU A 180 -6.76 4.97 0.56
CA GLU A 180 -8.07 4.52 0.09
C GLU A 180 -8.96 4.24 1.30
N VAL A 181 -10.12 4.86 1.33
CA VAL A 181 -11.02 4.87 2.48
C VAL A 181 -12.39 4.38 2.06
N MET A 182 -12.92 3.43 2.81
CA MET A 182 -14.27 2.92 2.64
C MET A 182 -15.32 3.89 3.21
N LYS A 183 -16.58 3.76 2.77
CA LYS A 183 -17.70 4.60 3.24
C LYS A 183 -17.93 4.58 4.75
N ASN A 184 -17.49 3.53 5.44
CA ASN A 184 -17.59 3.36 6.89
C ASN A 184 -16.36 3.90 7.65
N GLY A 185 -15.46 4.64 6.98
CA GLY A 185 -14.31 5.33 7.57
C GLY A 185 -13.15 4.41 7.94
N TYR A 186 -13.15 3.15 7.51
CA TYR A 186 -11.96 2.29 7.59
C TYR A 186 -11.06 2.51 6.37
N ILE A 187 -9.75 2.49 6.62
CA ILE A 187 -8.73 2.56 5.56
C ILE A 187 -8.68 1.18 4.90
N ALA A 188 -8.93 1.09 3.60
CA ALA A 188 -8.82 -0.14 2.83
C ALA A 188 -7.36 -0.41 2.46
N THR A 189 -6.72 0.56 1.82
CA THR A 189 -5.33 0.48 1.38
C THR A 189 -4.57 1.77 1.66
N VAL A 190 -3.25 1.65 1.83
CA VAL A 190 -2.32 2.77 1.91
C VAL A 190 -1.34 2.64 0.76
N THR A 191 -1.27 3.65 -0.10
CA THR A 191 -0.28 3.71 -1.18
C THR A 191 0.84 4.67 -0.81
N LEU A 192 2.07 4.20 -0.82
CA LEU A 192 3.28 5.00 -0.56
C LEU A 192 4.01 5.25 -1.87
N PHE A 193 4.55 6.45 -2.05
CA PHE A 193 5.26 6.84 -3.25
C PHE A 193 6.28 7.95 -2.98
N GLN A 194 7.28 8.05 -3.84
CA GLN A 194 8.22 9.16 -3.84
C GLN A 194 7.72 10.22 -4.84
N SER A 195 7.49 11.45 -4.35
CA SER A 195 7.13 12.62 -5.17
C SER A 195 8.35 13.24 -5.83
#